data_AF-A0A1M6MX04-F1
#
_entry.id   AF-A0A1M6MX04-F1
#
_cell.length_a   1.000
_cell.length_b   1.000
_cell.length_c   1.000
_cell.angle_alpha   90.00
_cell.angle_beta   90.00
_cell.angle_gamma   90.00
#
_symmetry.space_group_name_H-M   'P 1'
#
loop_
_entity.id
_entity.type
_entity.pdbx_description
1 polymer ?
#
loop_
_entity_poly.entity_id
_entity_poly.type
_entity_poly.pdbx_seq_one_letter_code
_entity_poly.pdbx_strand_id
1 'polypeptide(L)'
;MFEKKRSSKIPILIIAFIMLVGGFYIGKFLENRENEDKQVIKPIVADTDSKENEVILKKDSKLKFTIKYTKCEHVNVKEEKVPDAVVGFNEKKLKEYIKFNYPDWRLISFSEKGVELVKEIDSYCDKHYEMIEENGYIIIYKYDENGNKNLVEKTEFTVTSLPSIDQEQIKAGLVLDSLEEVNQRLEDFGS
;
A
#
# COMPACT_ATOMS: atom_id res chain seq x y z
N MET A 1 14.07 14.03 54.47
CA MET A 1 13.05 14.91 55.08
C MET A 1 12.15 15.44 53.96
N PHE A 2 10.89 14.99 53.96
CA PHE A 2 9.72 15.41 53.17
C PHE A 2 9.73 15.35 51.63
N GLU A 3 9.17 14.26 51.08
CA GLU A 3 8.47 14.25 49.79
C GLU A 3 7.20 15.12 49.86
N LYS A 4 7.05 16.05 48.92
CA LYS A 4 5.86 16.89 48.77
C LYS A 4 4.90 16.27 47.76
N LYS A 5 3.89 15.56 48.27
CA LYS A 5 2.74 15.04 47.52
C LYS A 5 1.95 16.21 46.92
N ARG A 6 2.07 16.43 45.60
CA ARG A 6 1.23 17.40 44.87
C ARG A 6 -0.02 16.68 44.36
N SER A 7 -1.13 16.86 45.08
CA SER A 7 -2.47 16.45 44.66
C SER A 7 -2.78 16.99 43.27
N SER A 8 -2.81 16.11 42.28
CA SER A 8 -3.17 16.47 40.91
C SER A 8 -4.67 16.27 40.74
N LYS A 9 -5.43 17.32 40.40
CA LYS A 9 -6.86 17.24 40.00
C LYS A 9 -7.03 16.71 38.57
N ILE A 10 -5.94 16.35 37.90
CA ILE A 10 -5.91 15.80 36.54
C ILE A 10 -6.70 14.49 36.37
N PRO A 11 -6.72 13.51 37.32
CA PRO A 11 -7.50 12.29 37.12
C PRO A 11 -9.01 12.55 37.19
N ILE A 12 -9.46 13.56 37.94
CA ILE A 12 -10.88 13.94 38.04
C ILE A 12 -11.36 14.55 36.72
N LEU A 13 -10.54 15.38 36.07
CA LEU A 13 -10.87 15.96 34.76
C LEU A 13 -10.92 14.91 33.65
N ILE A 14 -10.04 13.91 33.68
CA ILE A 14 -10.04 12.81 32.70
C ILE A 14 -11.30 11.94 32.85
N ILE A 15 -11.70 11.62 34.09
CA ILE A 15 -12.91 10.84 34.36
C ILE A 15 -14.18 11.59 33.92
N ALA A 16 -14.23 12.92 34.15
CA ALA A 16 -15.35 13.75 33.69
C ALA A 16 -15.46 13.79 32.15
N PHE A 17 -14.32 13.81 31.44
CA PHE A 17 -14.31 13.80 29.98
C PHE A 17 -14.77 12.45 29.39
N ILE A 18 -14.39 11.34 30.02
CA ILE A 18 -14.83 9.99 29.61
C ILE A 18 -16.35 9.83 29.77
N MET A 19 -16.96 10.36 30.84
CA MET A 19 -18.42 10.31 31.01
C MET A 19 -19.18 11.12 29.96
N LEU A 20 -18.66 12.28 29.54
CA LEU A 20 -19.29 13.11 28.51
C LEU A 20 -19.24 12.45 27.13
N VAL A 21 -18.09 11.87 26.75
CA VAL A 21 -17.95 11.18 25.46
C VAL A 21 -18.75 9.88 25.45
N GLY A 22 -18.70 9.10 26.53
CA GLY A 22 -19.48 7.86 26.66
C GLY A 22 -20.99 8.10 26.58
N GLY A 23 -21.51 9.14 27.25
CA GLY A 23 -22.92 9.50 27.20
C GLY A 23 -23.40 9.88 25.78
N PHE A 24 -22.56 10.59 25.01
CA PHE A 24 -22.88 10.97 23.63
C PHE A 24 -23.00 9.75 22.70
N TYR A 25 -22.10 8.76 22.85
CA TYR A 25 -22.15 7.52 22.05
C TYR A 25 -23.34 6.62 22.43
N ILE A 26 -23.67 6.50 23.72
CA ILE A 26 -24.83 5.73 24.18
C ILE A 26 -26.15 6.37 23.71
N GLY A 27 -26.22 7.70 23.72
CA GLY A 27 -27.38 8.45 23.20
C GLY A 27 -27.64 8.16 21.72
N LYS A 28 -26.60 8.28 20.87
CA LYS A 28 -26.68 7.92 19.45
C LYS A 28 -27.05 6.46 19.20
N PHE A 29 -26.61 5.54 20.06
CA PHE A 29 -26.93 4.11 19.95
C PHE A 29 -28.41 3.82 20.28
N LEU A 30 -29.00 4.53 21.23
CA LEU A 30 -30.43 4.39 21.58
C LEU A 30 -31.35 5.07 20.55
N GLU A 31 -30.96 6.24 20.02
CA GLU A 31 -31.67 6.91 18.92
C GLU A 31 -31.76 6.05 17.65
N ASN A 32 -30.75 5.20 17.41
CA ASN A 32 -30.73 4.27 16.28
C ASN A 32 -31.70 3.09 16.44
N ARG A 33 -32.18 2.78 17.67
CA ARG A 33 -33.16 1.70 17.91
C ARG A 33 -34.62 2.15 17.80
N GLU A 34 -34.91 3.43 17.99
CA GLU A 34 -36.27 3.96 17.87
C GLU A 34 -36.72 4.06 16.39
N ASN A 35 -35.77 4.10 15.44
CA ASN A 35 -36.05 4.10 14.01
C ASN A 35 -36.29 2.71 13.39
N GLU A 36 -36.04 1.61 14.11
CA GLU A 36 -36.26 0.24 13.59
C GLU A 36 -37.68 -0.31 13.88
N ASP A 37 -38.49 0.33 14.73
CA ASP A 37 -39.82 -0.19 15.14
C ASP A 37 -41.01 0.53 14.49
N LYS A 38 -40.95 0.73 13.17
CA LYS A 38 -42.14 1.01 12.35
C LYS A 38 -42.31 -0.05 11.26
N GLN A 39 -42.86 -1.19 11.65
CA GLN A 39 -43.33 -2.20 10.70
C GLN A 39 -44.55 -1.68 9.93
N VAL A 40 -44.35 -1.37 8.65
CA VAL A 40 -45.42 -1.16 7.68
C VAL A 40 -45.83 -2.51 7.11
N ILE A 41 -47.02 -2.99 7.45
CA ILE A 41 -47.63 -4.19 6.86
C ILE A 41 -47.87 -3.92 5.36
N LYS A 42 -47.15 -4.65 4.49
CA LYS A 42 -47.42 -4.74 3.04
C LYS A 42 -47.97 -6.13 2.72
N PRO A 43 -48.88 -6.26 1.73
CA PRO A 43 -49.62 -7.49 1.50
C PRO A 43 -48.72 -8.60 0.96
N ILE A 44 -49.07 -9.83 1.35
CA ILE A 44 -48.48 -11.10 0.93
C ILE A 44 -48.46 -11.17 -0.60
N VAL A 45 -47.26 -11.18 -1.19
CA VAL A 45 -47.02 -11.59 -2.57
C VAL A 45 -46.06 -12.78 -2.48
N ALA A 46 -46.46 -13.87 -3.15
CA ALA A 46 -45.89 -15.20 -3.07
C ALA A 46 -44.35 -15.23 -3.03
N ASP A 47 -43.82 -15.97 -2.06
CA ASP A 47 -42.44 -16.43 -2.00
C ASP A 47 -42.06 -17.10 -3.34
N THR A 48 -41.39 -16.32 -4.19
CA THR A 48 -40.45 -16.89 -5.14
C THR A 48 -39.10 -16.81 -4.44
N ASP A 49 -38.64 -17.97 -4.00
CA ASP A 49 -37.33 -18.24 -3.42
C ASP A 49 -36.23 -17.81 -4.40
N SER A 50 -35.93 -16.51 -4.46
CA SER A 50 -34.77 -15.98 -5.15
C SER A 50 -33.56 -16.24 -4.26
N LYS A 51 -32.98 -17.43 -4.37
CA LYS A 51 -31.59 -17.64 -3.99
C LYS A 51 -30.76 -16.61 -4.74
N GLU A 52 -30.42 -15.50 -4.10
CA GLU A 52 -29.27 -14.70 -4.53
C GLU A 52 -28.10 -15.67 -4.53
N ASN A 53 -27.65 -16.07 -5.72
CA ASN A 53 -26.44 -16.84 -5.85
C ASN A 53 -25.30 -15.91 -5.42
N GLU A 54 -24.88 -16.05 -4.16
CA GLU A 54 -23.74 -15.31 -3.63
C GLU A 54 -22.52 -15.56 -4.53
N VAL A 55 -21.92 -14.48 -5.03
CA VAL A 55 -20.74 -14.58 -5.90
C VAL A 55 -19.57 -15.12 -5.08
N ILE A 56 -19.04 -16.26 -5.51
CA ILE A 56 -17.91 -16.95 -4.88
C ILE A 56 -16.79 -17.19 -5.89
N LEU A 57 -15.56 -17.30 -5.40
CA LEU A 57 -14.42 -17.70 -6.23
C LEU A 57 -14.51 -19.15 -6.66
N LYS A 58 -14.31 -19.38 -7.95
CA LYS A 58 -14.22 -20.71 -8.57
C LYS A 58 -12.75 -21.07 -8.77
N LYS A 59 -12.47 -22.35 -9.01
CA LYS A 59 -11.09 -22.84 -9.21
C LYS A 59 -10.41 -22.23 -10.44
N ASP A 60 -11.19 -21.83 -11.44
CA ASP A 60 -10.75 -21.17 -12.66
C ASP A 60 -10.73 -19.64 -12.58
N SER A 61 -11.19 -19.05 -11.46
CA SER A 61 -11.08 -17.62 -11.22
C SER A 61 -9.60 -17.19 -11.24
N LYS A 62 -9.35 -15.98 -11.75
CA LYS A 62 -8.01 -15.40 -11.81
C LYS A 62 -7.76 -14.43 -10.65
N LEU A 63 -6.52 -14.34 -10.21
CA LEU A 63 -6.02 -13.32 -9.30
C LEU A 63 -5.03 -12.45 -10.06
N LYS A 64 -5.33 -11.15 -10.16
CA LYS A 64 -4.50 -10.16 -10.85
C LYS A 64 -3.89 -9.20 -9.84
N PHE A 65 -2.57 -9.15 -9.83
CA PHE A 65 -1.77 -8.23 -9.03
C PHE A 65 -1.30 -7.09 -9.93
N THR A 66 -1.59 -5.86 -9.52
CA THR A 66 -1.14 -4.65 -10.21
C THR A 66 -0.25 -3.83 -9.27
N ILE A 67 1.02 -3.65 -9.61
CA ILE A 67 1.93 -2.75 -8.91
C ILE A 67 2.06 -1.47 -9.72
N LYS A 68 1.91 -0.32 -9.06
CA LYS A 68 2.13 1.00 -9.68
C LYS A 68 3.30 1.71 -8.99
N TYR A 69 4.29 2.13 -9.76
CA TYR A 69 5.46 2.86 -9.29
C TYR A 69 5.24 4.36 -9.50
N THR A 70 5.21 5.15 -8.43
CA THR A 70 4.82 6.56 -8.52
C THR A 70 5.89 7.44 -9.16
N LYS A 71 7.18 7.08 -9.05
CA LYS A 71 8.29 7.93 -9.54
C LYS A 71 8.51 7.83 -11.05
N CYS A 72 8.08 6.74 -11.68
CA CYS A 72 8.23 6.50 -13.12
C CYS A 72 6.92 6.12 -13.83
N GLU A 73 5.80 6.12 -13.11
CA GLU A 73 4.45 5.77 -13.60
C GLU A 73 4.32 4.37 -14.23
N HIS A 74 5.35 3.53 -14.14
CA HIS A 74 5.30 2.16 -14.63
C HIS A 74 4.29 1.33 -13.86
N VAL A 75 3.66 0.39 -14.58
CA VAL A 75 2.69 -0.55 -14.05
C VAL A 75 3.13 -1.97 -14.37
N ASN A 76 3.36 -2.77 -13.33
CA ASN A 76 3.62 -4.20 -13.47
C ASN A 76 2.35 -4.98 -13.15
N VAL A 77 1.95 -5.87 -14.07
CA VAL A 77 0.75 -6.70 -13.92
C VAL A 77 1.17 -8.17 -13.92
N LYS A 78 0.74 -8.90 -12.90
CA LYS A 78 0.90 -10.36 -12.81
C LYS A 78 -0.48 -11.00 -12.66
N GLU A 79 -0.79 -11.95 -13.53
CA GLU A 79 -1.99 -12.79 -13.41
C GLU A 79 -1.62 -14.21 -13.03
N GLU A 80 -2.32 -14.76 -12.05
CA GLU A 80 -2.22 -16.15 -11.64
C GLU A 80 -3.60 -16.74 -11.33
N LYS A 81 -3.69 -18.06 -11.15
CA LYS A 81 -4.93 -18.69 -10.70
C LYS A 81 -5.14 -18.41 -9.22
N VAL A 82 -6.40 -18.34 -8.79
CA VAL A 82 -6.67 -18.27 -7.35
C VAL A 82 -6.10 -19.50 -6.63
N PRO A 83 -5.48 -19.33 -5.45
CA PRO A 83 -5.07 -20.47 -4.63
C PRO A 83 -6.26 -21.34 -4.22
N ASP A 84 -6.07 -22.67 -4.14
CA ASP A 84 -7.13 -23.59 -3.71
C ASP A 84 -7.71 -23.19 -2.32
N ALA A 85 -6.90 -22.56 -1.46
CA ALA A 85 -7.29 -22.10 -0.13
C ALA A 85 -8.39 -21.01 -0.12
N VAL A 86 -8.58 -20.27 -1.23
CA VAL A 86 -9.59 -19.21 -1.33
C VAL A 86 -10.77 -19.57 -2.24
N VAL A 87 -10.79 -20.78 -2.80
CA VAL A 87 -11.92 -21.26 -3.59
C VAL A 87 -13.16 -21.36 -2.70
N GLY A 88 -14.30 -20.87 -3.21
CA GLY A 88 -15.54 -20.77 -2.45
C GLY A 88 -15.62 -19.55 -1.52
N PHE A 89 -14.60 -18.69 -1.49
CA PHE A 89 -14.69 -17.45 -0.73
C PHE A 89 -15.64 -16.48 -1.43
N ASN A 90 -16.53 -15.90 -0.63
CA ASN A 90 -17.24 -14.68 -0.97
C ASN A 90 -16.35 -13.45 -0.74
N GLU A 91 -16.81 -12.27 -1.15
CA GLU A 91 -16.04 -11.03 -1.04
C GLU A 91 -15.60 -10.74 0.41
N LYS A 92 -16.45 -11.01 1.40
CA LYS A 92 -16.16 -10.73 2.81
C LYS A 92 -14.99 -11.58 3.33
N LYS A 93 -15.05 -12.90 3.13
CA LYS A 93 -13.96 -13.82 3.52
C LYS A 93 -12.67 -13.49 2.79
N LEU A 94 -12.77 -13.13 1.51
CA LEU A 94 -11.62 -12.74 0.72
C LEU A 94 -10.96 -11.46 1.26
N LYS A 95 -11.74 -10.44 1.65
CA LYS A 95 -11.22 -9.21 2.27
C LYS A 95 -10.44 -9.50 3.55
N GLU A 96 -10.95 -10.39 4.40
CA GLU A 96 -10.27 -10.82 5.63
C GLU A 96 -8.95 -11.54 5.31
N TYR A 97 -8.96 -12.44 4.32
CA TYR A 97 -7.77 -13.14 3.86
C TYR A 97 -6.70 -12.19 3.29
N ILE A 98 -7.09 -11.23 2.45
CA ILE A 98 -6.18 -10.23 1.87
C ILE A 98 -5.57 -9.38 2.98
N LYS A 99 -6.37 -8.89 3.93
CA LYS A 99 -5.88 -8.07 5.04
C LYS A 99 -4.76 -8.74 5.84
N PHE A 100 -4.83 -10.07 6.00
CA PHE A 100 -3.84 -10.82 6.76
C PHE A 100 -2.61 -11.22 5.92
N ASN A 101 -2.82 -11.72 4.69
CA ASN A 101 -1.75 -12.30 3.87
C ASN A 101 -1.09 -11.29 2.93
N TYR A 102 -1.77 -10.19 2.62
CA TYR A 102 -1.37 -9.17 1.65
C TYR A 102 -1.64 -7.76 2.20
N PRO A 103 -1.04 -7.37 3.34
CA PRO A 103 -1.39 -6.15 4.05
C PRO A 103 -1.18 -4.85 3.25
N ASP A 104 -0.22 -4.85 2.32
CA ASP A 104 0.06 -3.69 1.44
C ASP A 104 -0.83 -3.64 0.19
N TRP A 105 -1.69 -4.64 0.00
CA TRP A 105 -2.50 -4.77 -1.20
C TRP A 105 -3.95 -4.35 -0.92
N ARG A 106 -4.53 -3.64 -1.88
CA ARG A 106 -5.92 -3.20 -1.83
C ARG A 106 -6.75 -3.97 -2.84
N LEU A 107 -7.87 -4.53 -2.39
CA LEU A 107 -8.88 -5.13 -3.27
C LEU A 107 -9.60 -4.03 -4.06
N ILE A 108 -9.58 -4.13 -5.39
CA ILE A 108 -10.21 -3.16 -6.29
C ILE A 108 -11.40 -3.77 -7.02
N SER A 109 -11.36 -5.08 -7.31
CA SER A 109 -12.43 -5.77 -8.01
C SER A 109 -12.60 -7.20 -7.51
N PHE A 110 -13.84 -7.64 -7.41
CA PHE A 110 -14.24 -9.00 -7.07
C PHE A 110 -15.40 -9.44 -7.97
N SER A 111 -15.25 -10.60 -8.62
CA SER A 111 -16.26 -11.20 -9.48
C SER A 111 -16.05 -12.70 -9.61
N GLU A 112 -17.01 -13.42 -10.22
CA GLU A 112 -16.82 -14.84 -10.55
C GLU A 112 -15.61 -15.09 -11.46
N LYS A 113 -15.28 -14.12 -12.32
CA LYS A 113 -14.15 -14.22 -13.25
C LYS A 113 -12.81 -14.10 -12.53
N GLY A 114 -12.78 -13.42 -11.39
CA GLY A 114 -11.54 -13.17 -10.66
C GLY A 114 -11.54 -11.95 -9.75
N VAL A 115 -10.35 -11.69 -9.24
CA VAL A 115 -10.02 -10.71 -8.22
C VAL A 115 -8.91 -9.82 -8.73
N GLU A 116 -9.02 -8.52 -8.52
CA GLU A 116 -7.94 -7.57 -8.79
C GLU A 116 -7.45 -6.90 -7.51
N LEU A 117 -6.14 -7.01 -7.28
CA LEU A 117 -5.42 -6.36 -6.20
C LEU A 117 -4.47 -5.31 -6.76
N VAL A 118 -4.35 -4.18 -6.06
CA VAL A 118 -3.37 -3.14 -6.40
C VAL A 118 -2.48 -2.82 -5.21
N LYS A 119 -1.20 -2.58 -5.49
CA LYS A 119 -0.22 -2.00 -4.57
C LYS A 119 0.44 -0.80 -5.25
N GLU A 120 0.67 0.25 -4.48
CA GLU A 120 1.42 1.43 -4.93
C GLU A 120 2.76 1.46 -4.21
N ILE A 121 3.83 1.72 -4.95
CA ILE A 121 5.20 1.81 -4.43
C ILE A 121 5.72 3.20 -4.75
N ASP A 122 6.08 3.97 -3.72
CA ASP A 122 6.66 5.31 -3.89
C ASP A 122 8.15 5.25 -4.28
N SER A 123 8.45 4.59 -5.39
CA SER A 123 9.81 4.37 -5.89
C SER A 123 9.82 4.18 -7.41
N TYR A 124 11.00 3.90 -7.96
CA TYR A 124 11.21 3.47 -9.33
C TYR A 124 11.03 1.95 -9.47
N CYS A 125 10.71 1.48 -10.67
CA CYS A 125 10.62 0.05 -10.96
C CYS A 125 11.99 -0.57 -11.23
N ASP A 126 12.04 -1.89 -11.27
CA ASP A 126 13.22 -2.76 -11.42
C ASP A 126 14.03 -2.59 -12.73
N LYS A 127 13.57 -1.70 -13.61
CA LYS A 127 14.27 -1.31 -14.84
C LYS A 127 15.24 -0.15 -14.65
N HIS A 128 15.10 0.61 -13.57
CA HIS A 128 15.90 1.82 -13.37
C HIS A 128 17.17 1.54 -12.56
N TYR A 129 18.15 2.37 -12.83
CA TYR A 129 19.39 2.52 -12.08
C TYR A 129 19.44 3.92 -11.48
N GLU A 130 20.30 4.10 -10.49
CA GLU A 130 20.59 5.42 -9.94
C GLU A 130 22.09 5.57 -9.71
N MET A 131 22.64 6.66 -10.24
CA MET A 131 23.96 7.16 -9.91
C MET A 131 23.85 8.22 -8.83
N ILE A 132 24.51 8.01 -7.70
CA ILE A 132 24.52 8.94 -6.59
C ILE A 132 25.93 9.10 -6.01
N GLU A 133 26.21 10.27 -5.44
CA GLU A 133 27.47 10.53 -4.75
C GLU A 133 27.46 9.94 -3.34
N GLU A 134 28.47 9.15 -3.01
CA GLU A 134 28.78 8.79 -1.62
C GLU A 134 30.29 8.90 -1.36
N ASN A 135 30.68 9.69 -0.35
CA ASN A 135 32.06 9.91 0.06
C ASN A 135 32.99 10.43 -1.07
N GLY A 136 32.43 11.23 -1.98
CA GLY A 136 33.11 11.84 -3.12
C GLY A 136 33.10 10.98 -4.39
N TYR A 137 32.63 9.74 -4.33
CA TYR A 137 32.64 8.78 -5.43
C TYR A 137 31.24 8.50 -5.95
N ILE A 138 31.14 8.11 -7.23
CA ILE A 138 29.88 7.72 -7.85
C ILE A 138 29.57 6.26 -7.48
N ILE A 139 28.39 6.04 -6.92
CA ILE A 139 27.84 4.74 -6.57
C ILE A 139 26.64 4.45 -7.46
N ILE A 140 26.53 3.21 -7.94
CA ILE A 140 25.46 2.76 -8.82
C ILE A 140 24.57 1.79 -8.06
N TYR A 141 23.29 2.13 -8.00
CA TYR A 141 22.23 1.28 -7.47
C TYR A 141 21.30 0.81 -8.60
N LYS A 142 20.67 -0.35 -8.40
CA LYS A 142 19.54 -0.82 -9.20
C LYS A 142 18.32 -1.01 -8.32
N TYR A 143 17.16 -0.57 -8.80
CA TYR A 143 15.90 -0.80 -8.10
C TYR A 143 15.46 -2.27 -8.23
N ASP A 144 14.81 -2.83 -7.20
CA ASP A 144 14.11 -4.12 -7.28
C ASP A 144 12.59 -3.95 -7.49
N GLU A 145 11.88 -5.08 -7.59
CA GLU A 145 10.41 -5.12 -7.74
C GLU A 145 9.65 -4.52 -6.55
N ASN A 146 10.30 -4.32 -5.40
CA ASN A 146 9.74 -3.67 -4.23
C ASN A 146 10.10 -2.18 -4.16
N GLY A 147 10.89 -1.69 -5.12
CA GLY A 147 11.38 -0.31 -5.16
C GLY A 147 12.58 -0.05 -4.23
N ASN A 148 13.25 -1.07 -3.73
CA ASN A 148 14.47 -0.89 -2.93
C ASN A 148 15.71 -0.76 -3.81
N LYS A 149 16.68 0.04 -3.36
CA LYS A 149 17.98 0.20 -4.01
C LYS A 149 18.90 -0.97 -3.63
N ASN A 150 19.44 -1.65 -4.63
CA ASN A 150 20.45 -2.69 -4.47
C ASN A 150 21.76 -2.21 -5.06
N LEU A 151 22.85 -2.28 -4.28
CA LEU A 151 24.17 -1.85 -4.74
C LEU A 151 24.59 -2.70 -5.94
N VAL A 152 24.91 -2.05 -7.05
CA VAL A 152 25.49 -2.67 -8.24
C VAL A 152 27.00 -2.51 -8.21
N GLU A 153 27.47 -1.27 -8.08
CA GLU A 153 28.88 -0.95 -8.20
C GLU A 153 29.26 0.28 -7.37
N LYS A 154 30.47 0.24 -6.80
CA LYS A 154 31.15 1.43 -6.27
C LYS A 154 32.27 1.75 -7.24
N THR A 155 32.16 2.88 -7.92
CA THR A 155 33.14 3.25 -8.94
C THR A 155 34.31 4.01 -8.32
N GLU A 156 35.42 4.10 -9.06
CA GLU A 156 36.57 4.94 -8.71
C GLU A 156 36.42 6.38 -9.22
N PHE A 157 35.34 6.70 -9.95
CA PHE A 157 35.09 8.04 -10.48
C PHE A 157 34.69 9.00 -9.39
N THR A 158 35.41 10.12 -9.28
CA THR A 158 35.10 11.18 -8.32
C THR A 158 34.08 12.15 -8.91
N VAL A 159 33.09 12.57 -8.14
CA VAL A 159 32.09 13.54 -8.63
C VAL A 159 32.75 14.89 -8.94
N THR A 160 33.80 15.26 -8.20
CA THR A 160 34.48 16.55 -8.39
C THR A 160 35.21 16.72 -9.73
N SER A 161 35.48 15.64 -10.46
CA SER A 161 36.12 15.71 -11.78
C SER A 161 35.14 16.02 -12.91
N LEU A 162 33.84 15.98 -12.64
CA LEU A 162 32.80 16.19 -13.64
C LEU A 162 32.45 17.68 -13.84
N PRO A 163 31.86 18.06 -14.99
CA PRO A 163 31.24 19.36 -15.16
C PRO A 163 30.19 19.64 -14.07
N SER A 164 30.06 20.91 -13.64
CA SER A 164 29.18 21.28 -12.51
C SER A 164 27.74 20.80 -12.67
N ILE A 165 27.22 20.76 -13.90
CA ILE A 165 25.85 20.30 -14.17
C ILE A 165 25.68 18.82 -13.85
N ASP A 166 26.66 17.99 -14.19
CA ASP A 166 26.62 16.55 -13.90
C ASP A 166 26.83 16.28 -12.41
N GLN A 167 27.67 17.10 -11.75
CA GLN A 167 27.81 17.03 -10.29
C GLN A 167 26.48 17.26 -9.58
N GLU A 168 25.72 18.26 -10.02
CA GLU A 168 24.41 18.59 -9.45
C GLU A 168 23.41 17.45 -9.68
N GLN A 169 23.37 16.88 -10.88
CA GLN A 169 22.50 15.75 -11.20
C GLN A 169 22.81 14.50 -10.36
N ILE A 170 24.08 14.11 -10.25
CA ILE A 170 24.49 12.94 -9.47
C ILE A 170 24.23 13.15 -7.97
N LYS A 171 24.49 14.36 -7.45
CA LYS A 171 24.17 14.68 -6.04
C LYS A 171 22.66 14.64 -5.76
N ALA A 172 21.82 14.92 -6.76
CA ALA A 172 20.38 14.80 -6.65
C ALA A 172 19.86 13.36 -6.80
N GLY A 173 20.72 12.40 -7.17
CA GLY A 173 20.34 11.03 -7.52
C GLY A 173 19.90 10.95 -8.98
N LEU A 174 20.87 10.77 -9.88
CA LEU A 174 20.61 10.68 -11.32
C LEU A 174 20.04 9.29 -11.64
N VAL A 175 18.76 9.25 -12.03
CA VAL A 175 18.07 8.02 -12.41
C VAL A 175 18.22 7.77 -13.91
N LEU A 176 18.51 6.52 -14.27
CA LEU A 176 18.80 6.07 -15.64
C LEU A 176 17.94 4.85 -15.99
N ASP A 177 17.57 4.71 -17.26
CA ASP A 177 16.56 3.73 -17.70
C ASP A 177 17.15 2.37 -18.09
N SER A 178 18.48 2.27 -18.17
CA SER A 178 19.14 1.02 -18.55
C SER A 178 20.60 0.95 -18.11
N LEU A 179 21.14 -0.28 -18.09
CA LEU A 179 22.57 -0.50 -17.87
C LEU A 179 23.42 0.09 -19.01
N GLU A 180 22.88 0.13 -20.22
CA GLU A 180 23.57 0.74 -21.37
C GLU A 180 23.78 2.25 -21.15
N GLU A 181 22.75 2.94 -20.70
CA GLU A 181 22.84 4.37 -20.37
C GLU A 181 23.81 4.62 -19.21
N VAL A 182 23.82 3.73 -18.21
CA VAL A 182 24.82 3.76 -17.12
C VAL A 182 26.25 3.69 -17.69
N ASN A 183 26.52 2.73 -18.57
CA ASN A 183 27.85 2.55 -19.14
C ASN A 183 28.27 3.77 -20.00
N GLN A 184 27.37 4.30 -20.82
CA GLN A 184 27.64 5.49 -21.63
C GLN A 184 28.05 6.69 -20.76
N ARG A 185 27.34 6.92 -19.65
CA ARG A 185 27.72 7.99 -18.71
C ARG A 185 29.09 7.78 -18.09
N LEU A 186 29.44 6.55 -17.73
CA LEU A 186 30.77 6.24 -17.18
C LEU A 186 31.89 6.42 -18.20
N GLU A 187 31.65 6.05 -19.46
CA GLU A 187 32.61 6.27 -20.56
C GLU A 187 32.87 7.76 -20.81
N ASP A 188 31.80 8.58 -20.79
CA ASP A 188 31.90 10.04 -20.90
C ASP A 188 32.73 10.65 -19.75
N PHE A 189 32.64 10.09 -18.54
CA PHE A 189 33.40 10.56 -17.37
C PHE A 189 34.87 10.13 -17.38
N GLY A 190 35.19 9.05 -18.09
CA GLY A 190 36.56 8.54 -18.22
C GLY A 190 37.34 9.11 -19.40
N SER A 191 36.70 9.91 -20.26
CA SER A 191 37.29 10.52 -21.47
C SER A 191 37.87 11.91 -21.21
#